data_AF-A0A7C9DAX0-F1
#
_entry.id   AF-A0A7C9DAX0-F1
#
_cell.length_a   1.000
_cell.length_b   1.000
_cell.length_c   1.000
_cell.angle_alpha   90.00
_cell.angle_beta   90.00
_cell.angle_gamma   90.00
#
_symmetry.space_group_name_H-M   'P 1'
#
loop_
_entity.id
_entity.type
_entity.pdbx_description
1 polymer ?
#
loop_
_entity_poly.entity_id
_entity_poly.type
_entity_poly.pdbx_seq_one_letter_code
_entity_poly.pdbx_strand_id
1 'polypeptide(L)'
;RPLMNAKSRGFSDALYLDSVNGKYVEEVSSCNIFMVKGNTISTPSLKGTILPGVTRKSIIEIARDHGYKVEERLIPIEELLEADEVFCTGTAVGVASVGSITYQGKRCSLSFAAPKLSTICCSHIHLFITKS
;
A
#
# COMPACT_ATOMS: atom_id res chain seq x y z
N ARG A 1 9.68 -7.99 16.19
CA ARG A 1 8.88 -8.72 15.17
C ARG A 1 7.54 -8.00 14.95
N PRO A 2 7.53 -6.89 14.19
CA PRO A 2 6.33 -6.06 14.04
C PRO A 2 5.12 -6.80 13.45
N LEU A 3 5.34 -7.60 12.40
CA LEU A 3 4.29 -8.42 11.78
C LEU A 3 3.62 -9.39 12.77
N MET A 4 4.39 -10.02 13.64
CA MET A 4 3.86 -10.96 14.64
C MET A 4 2.94 -10.26 15.65
N ASN A 5 3.30 -9.04 16.05
CA ASN A 5 2.48 -8.19 16.92
C ASN A 5 1.23 -7.64 16.20
N ALA A 6 1.32 -7.36 14.91
CA ALA A 6 0.16 -6.96 14.11
C ALA A 6 -0.86 -8.12 14.04
N LYS A 7 -0.39 -9.33 13.73
CA LYS A 7 -1.24 -10.53 13.67
C LYS A 7 -1.90 -10.88 15.00
N SER A 8 -1.18 -10.78 16.12
CA SER A 8 -1.76 -11.03 17.45
C SER A 8 -2.84 -10.02 17.85
N ARG A 9 -2.88 -8.86 17.19
CA ARG A 9 -3.88 -7.80 17.38
C ARG A 9 -4.99 -7.82 16.32
N GLY A 10 -5.04 -8.85 15.48
CA GLY A 10 -6.08 -9.05 14.47
C GLY A 10 -5.88 -8.30 13.15
N PHE A 11 -4.67 -7.78 12.90
CA PHE A 11 -4.32 -7.19 11.60
C PHE A 11 -3.77 -8.24 10.64
N SER A 12 -3.98 -8.06 9.34
CA SER A 12 -3.51 -8.97 8.30
C SER A 12 -2.00 -8.85 8.09
N ASP A 13 -1.48 -7.62 8.10
CA ASP A 13 -0.08 -7.32 7.81
C ASP A 13 0.41 -6.02 8.49
N ALA A 14 1.71 -5.75 8.38
CA ALA A 14 2.37 -4.55 8.88
C ALA A 14 2.86 -3.67 7.71
N LEU A 15 2.53 -2.37 7.78
CA LEU A 15 3.02 -1.32 6.88
C LEU A 15 4.19 -0.59 7.55
N TYR A 16 5.30 -0.47 6.86
CA TYR A 16 6.54 0.13 7.34
C TYR A 16 6.66 1.58 6.88
N LEU A 17 7.09 2.45 7.81
CA LEU A 17 7.49 3.83 7.53
C LEU A 17 9.00 3.96 7.53
N ASP A 18 9.50 4.97 6.81
CA ASP A 18 10.92 5.29 6.73
C ASP A 18 11.54 5.47 8.12
N SER A 19 12.73 4.90 8.32
CA SER A 19 13.41 4.93 9.62
C SER A 19 13.97 6.31 9.97
N VAL A 20 14.20 7.16 8.95
CA VAL A 20 14.83 8.48 9.11
C VAL A 20 13.86 9.50 9.70
N ASN A 21 12.67 9.62 9.13
CA ASN A 21 11.66 10.62 9.51
C ASN A 21 10.44 10.00 10.18
N GLY A 22 10.17 8.70 9.97
CA GLY A 22 8.97 8.03 10.46
C GLY A 22 7.68 8.61 9.87
N LYS A 23 7.74 9.14 8.64
CA LYS A 23 6.66 9.89 7.99
C LYS A 23 6.28 9.31 6.63
N TYR A 24 7.24 8.78 5.88
CA TYR A 24 7.03 8.31 4.53
C TYR A 24 6.79 6.81 4.50
N VAL A 25 5.85 6.39 3.67
CA VAL A 25 5.49 4.99 3.49
C VAL A 25 6.55 4.27 2.64
N GLU A 26 6.99 3.09 3.07
CA GLU A 26 7.95 2.25 2.34
C GLU A 26 7.28 1.01 1.73
N GLU A 27 7.01 -0.02 2.53
CA GLU A 27 6.45 -1.29 2.05
C GLU A 27 5.58 -1.98 3.10
N VAL A 28 4.83 -2.98 2.68
CA VAL A 28 4.14 -3.94 3.56
C VAL A 28 5.03 -5.17 3.67
N SER A 29 5.05 -5.90 4.79
CA SER A 29 6.09 -6.90 5.15
C SER A 29 6.72 -7.72 4.03
N SER A 30 5.95 -8.19 3.05
CA SER A 30 6.47 -8.86 1.85
C SER A 30 5.81 -8.40 0.54
N CYS A 31 5.30 -7.17 0.51
CA CYS A 31 4.53 -6.61 -0.60
C CYS A 31 4.86 -5.13 -0.83
N ASN A 32 4.86 -4.71 -2.10
CA ASN A 32 4.84 -3.29 -2.42
C ASN A 32 3.45 -2.69 -2.16
N ILE A 33 3.38 -1.38 -1.96
CA ILE A 33 2.11 -0.66 -1.70
C ILE A 33 1.87 0.41 -2.76
N PHE A 34 0.61 0.62 -3.07
CA PHE A 34 0.09 1.61 -4.00
C PHE A 34 -1.08 2.33 -3.37
N MET A 35 -1.19 3.63 -3.67
CA MET A 35 -2.38 4.43 -3.35
C MET A 35 -2.97 5.03 -4.61
N VAL A 36 -4.28 5.18 -4.64
CA VAL A 36 -5.03 5.85 -5.71
C VAL A 36 -5.65 7.11 -5.13
N LYS A 37 -5.50 8.23 -5.84
CA LYS A 37 -6.21 9.49 -5.56
C LYS A 37 -6.61 10.13 -6.88
N GLY A 38 -7.91 10.16 -7.18
CA GLY A 38 -8.48 10.60 -8.46
C GLY A 38 -8.07 9.70 -9.63
N ASN A 39 -7.22 10.23 -10.52
CA ASN A 39 -6.64 9.52 -11.67
C ASN A 39 -5.14 9.25 -11.50
N THR A 40 -4.60 9.44 -10.31
CA THR A 40 -3.18 9.26 -10.01
C THR A 40 -2.99 8.04 -9.11
N ILE A 41 -2.06 7.18 -9.50
CA ILE A 41 -1.57 6.06 -8.72
C ILE A 41 -0.16 6.39 -8.26
N SER A 42 0.03 6.42 -6.95
CA SER A 42 1.34 6.67 -6.35
C SER A 42 1.85 5.41 -5.68
N THR A 43 3.14 5.13 -5.86
CA THR A 43 3.86 4.08 -5.12
C THR A 43 5.18 4.64 -4.61
N PRO A 44 5.69 4.18 -3.45
CA PRO A 44 6.99 4.58 -2.96
C PRO A 44 8.09 4.39 -4.03
N SER A 45 8.91 5.43 -4.21
CA SER A 45 10.09 5.36 -5.10
C SER A 45 11.10 4.34 -4.54
N LEU A 46 11.78 3.59 -5.41
CA LEU A 46 12.74 2.53 -5.03
C LEU A 46 14.06 3.05 -4.43
N LYS A 47 13.98 3.97 -3.47
CA LYS A 47 15.12 4.47 -2.70
C LYS A 47 15.15 3.73 -1.36
N GLY A 48 16.35 3.42 -0.86
CA GLY A 48 16.52 2.78 0.44
C GLY A 48 16.28 1.27 0.40
N THR A 49 15.38 0.79 1.26
CA THR A 49 15.14 -0.62 1.62
C THR A 49 14.07 -1.32 0.78
N ILE A 50 13.33 -0.57 -0.04
CA ILE A 50 12.16 -1.06 -0.77
C ILE A 50 12.56 -2.04 -1.87
N LEU A 51 11.98 -3.24 -1.84
CA LEU A 51 12.29 -4.26 -2.84
C LEU A 51 11.67 -3.96 -4.22
N PRO A 52 12.44 -4.06 -5.32
CA PRO A 52 11.94 -3.83 -6.67
C PRO A 52 11.13 -5.04 -7.18
N GLY A 53 9.88 -5.17 -6.73
CA GLY A 53 9.00 -6.29 -7.07
C GLY A 53 8.65 -6.39 -8.57
N VAL A 54 8.66 -7.60 -9.12
CA VAL A 54 8.26 -7.85 -10.52
C VAL A 54 6.78 -7.51 -10.73
N THR A 55 5.89 -7.92 -9.82
CA THR A 55 4.46 -7.58 -9.88
C THR A 55 4.22 -6.07 -9.81
N ARG A 56 5.00 -5.33 -9.01
CA ARG A 56 4.96 -3.86 -8.97
C ARG A 56 5.23 -3.26 -10.35
N LYS A 57 6.29 -3.73 -11.03
CA LYS A 57 6.63 -3.26 -12.38
C LYS A 57 5.47 -3.49 -13.36
N SER A 58 4.90 -4.70 -13.38
CA SER A 58 3.77 -5.03 -14.25
C SER A 58 2.54 -4.15 -13.97
N ILE A 59 2.21 -3.88 -12.71
CA ILE A 59 1.09 -3.00 -12.36
C ILE A 59 1.32 -1.56 -12.81
N ILE A 60 2.55 -1.05 -12.69
CA ILE A 60 2.89 0.30 -13.17
C ILE A 60 2.69 0.41 -14.69
N GLU A 61 3.12 -0.59 -15.45
CA GLU A 61 2.95 -0.65 -16.91
C GLU A 61 1.46 -0.72 -17.28
N ILE A 62 0.72 -1.67 -16.70
CA ILE A 62 -0.72 -1.83 -16.94
C ILE A 62 -1.49 -0.56 -16.59
N ALA A 63 -1.20 0.08 -15.46
CA ALA A 63 -1.88 1.31 -15.05
C ALA A 63 -1.66 2.46 -16.06
N ARG A 64 -0.43 2.63 -16.57
CA ARG A 64 -0.13 3.63 -17.60
C ARG A 64 -0.88 3.35 -18.90
N ASP A 65 -0.93 2.08 -19.31
CA ASP A 65 -1.66 1.66 -20.52
C ASP A 65 -3.18 1.93 -20.42
N HIS A 66 -3.72 1.94 -19.20
CA HIS A 66 -5.13 2.26 -18.92
C HIS A 66 -5.38 3.76 -18.68
N GLY A 67 -4.40 4.63 -18.91
CA GLY A 67 -4.56 6.09 -18.81
C GLY A 67 -4.44 6.67 -17.41
N TYR A 68 -3.97 5.90 -16.42
CA TYR A 68 -3.65 6.43 -15.10
C TYR A 68 -2.33 7.18 -15.13
N LYS A 69 -2.25 8.28 -14.37
CA LYS A 69 -0.96 8.91 -14.04
C LYS A 69 -0.28 8.06 -12.98
N VAL A 70 0.92 7.56 -13.24
CA VAL A 70 1.67 6.75 -12.25
C VAL A 70 2.90 7.51 -11.76
N GLU A 71 2.95 7.75 -10.44
CA GLU A 71 4.04 8.46 -9.77
C GLU A 71 4.81 7.52 -8.83
N GLU A 72 6.12 7.43 -9.03
CA GLU A 72 7.04 6.77 -8.10
C GLU A 72 7.68 7.86 -7.22
N ARG A 73 7.14 8.07 -6.01
CA ARG A 73 7.52 9.19 -5.13
C ARG A 73 7.44 8.84 -3.65
N LEU A 74 7.94 9.74 -2.80
CA LEU A 74 7.68 9.65 -1.37
C LEU A 74 6.20 9.94 -1.09
N ILE A 75 5.59 9.11 -0.24
CA ILE A 75 4.18 9.21 0.14
C ILE A 75 4.12 9.45 1.64
N PRO A 76 3.73 10.65 2.11
CA PRO A 76 3.45 10.90 3.52
C PRO A 76 2.32 10.00 4.02
N ILE A 77 2.42 9.51 5.25
CA ILE A 77 1.38 8.66 5.84
C ILE A 77 0.04 9.39 5.90
N GLU A 78 0.04 10.69 6.15
CA GLU A 78 -1.17 11.50 6.18
C GLU A 78 -1.89 11.48 4.82
N GLU A 79 -1.13 11.48 3.73
CA GLU A 79 -1.68 11.42 2.38
C GLU A 79 -2.27 10.03 2.07
N LEU A 80 -1.61 8.96 2.51
CA LEU A 80 -2.11 7.58 2.35
C LEU A 80 -3.44 7.37 3.07
N LEU A 81 -3.62 7.99 4.25
CA LEU A 81 -4.85 7.88 5.04
C LEU A 81 -6.05 8.60 4.38
N GLU A 82 -5.81 9.47 3.41
CA GLU A 82 -6.81 10.18 2.60
C GLU A 82 -6.92 9.63 1.17
N ALA A 83 -6.34 8.47 0.89
CA ALA A 83 -6.43 7.86 -0.43
C ALA A 83 -7.86 7.36 -0.71
N ASP A 84 -8.25 7.41 -1.99
CA ASP A 84 -9.52 6.80 -2.44
C ASP A 84 -9.44 5.28 -2.34
N GLU A 85 -8.25 4.74 -2.61
CA GLU A 85 -7.97 3.31 -2.57
C GLU A 85 -6.50 3.05 -2.22
N VAL A 86 -6.25 1.95 -1.51
CA VAL A 86 -4.90 1.45 -1.27
C VAL A 86 -4.88 -0.04 -1.58
N PHE A 87 -3.84 -0.51 -2.24
CA PHE A 87 -3.64 -1.92 -2.52
C PHE A 87 -2.16 -2.30 -2.43
N CYS A 88 -1.92 -3.58 -2.22
CA CYS A 88 -0.58 -4.16 -2.14
C CYS A 88 -0.35 -5.13 -3.28
N THR A 89 0.91 -5.29 -3.68
CA THR A 89 1.29 -6.26 -4.70
C THR A 89 2.47 -7.11 -4.25
N GLY A 90 2.45 -8.38 -4.61
CA GLY A 90 3.52 -9.31 -4.28
C GLY A 90 3.33 -10.62 -5.02
N THR A 91 4.42 -11.39 -5.18
CA THR A 91 4.38 -12.64 -5.96
C THR A 91 3.36 -13.65 -5.43
N ALA A 92 3.23 -13.76 -4.10
CA ALA A 92 2.32 -14.73 -3.47
C ALA A 92 0.86 -14.23 -3.41
N VAL A 93 0.65 -12.92 -3.37
CA VAL A 93 -0.68 -12.32 -3.16
C VAL A 93 -1.29 -11.76 -4.45
N GLY A 94 -0.49 -11.61 -5.51
CA GLY A 94 -0.88 -10.91 -6.72
C GLY A 94 -1.12 -9.44 -6.44
N VAL A 95 -2.40 -9.05 -6.40
CA VAL A 95 -2.91 -7.75 -5.96
C VAL A 95 -3.83 -8.01 -4.79
N ALA A 96 -3.71 -7.22 -3.71
CA ALA A 96 -4.55 -7.31 -2.51
C ALA A 96 -5.06 -5.93 -2.11
N SER A 97 -6.38 -5.73 -2.03
CA SER A 97 -6.95 -4.43 -1.63
C SER A 97 -6.87 -4.23 -0.12
N VAL A 98 -6.60 -3.00 0.33
CA VAL A 98 -6.52 -2.66 1.76
C VAL A 98 -7.86 -2.06 2.21
N GLY A 99 -8.57 -2.75 3.10
CA GLY A 99 -9.86 -2.28 3.62
C GLY A 99 -9.75 -1.30 4.78
N SER A 100 -8.64 -1.32 5.52
CA SER A 100 -8.39 -0.31 6.54
C SER A 100 -6.93 -0.25 6.96
N ILE A 101 -6.49 0.93 7.41
CA ILE A 101 -5.16 1.19 7.94
C ILE A 101 -5.31 1.71 9.37
N THR A 102 -4.53 1.18 10.32
CA THR A 102 -4.49 1.70 11.70
C THR A 102 -3.16 2.39 11.99
N TYR A 103 -3.23 3.68 12.34
CA TYR A 103 -2.11 4.53 12.67
C TYR A 103 -2.32 5.21 14.02
N GLN A 104 -1.33 5.14 14.93
CA GLN A 104 -1.39 5.78 16.24
C GLN A 104 -2.69 5.49 17.02
N GLY A 105 -3.22 4.27 16.92
CA GLY A 105 -4.47 3.86 17.56
C GLY A 105 -5.76 4.28 16.84
N LYS A 106 -5.66 5.11 15.80
CA LYS A 106 -6.80 5.51 14.95
C LYS A 106 -6.91 4.59 13.74
N ARG A 107 -8.08 3.98 13.55
CA ARG A 107 -8.41 3.19 12.36
C ARG A 107 -9.03 4.09 11.30
N CYS A 108 -8.45 4.08 10.10
CA CYS A 108 -9.03 4.66 8.89
C CYS A 108 -9.55 3.54 8.00
N SER A 109 -10.84 3.55 7.68
CA SER A 109 -11.43 2.61 6.73
C SER A 109 -11.38 3.20 5.32
N LEU A 110 -10.94 2.42 4.35
CA LEU A 110 -10.86 2.85 2.96
C LEU A 110 -12.11 2.35 2.23
N SER A 111 -12.82 3.27 1.57
CA SER A 111 -14.05 2.95 0.83
C SER A 111 -13.72 2.70 -0.64
N PHE A 112 -14.07 1.52 -1.14
CA PHE A 112 -13.89 1.19 -2.55
C PHE A 112 -14.95 1.90 -3.41
N ALA A 113 -14.54 2.93 -4.15
CA ALA A 113 -15.34 3.40 -5.27
C ALA A 113 -15.16 2.40 -6.43
N ALA A 114 -16.24 1.70 -6.80
CA ALA A 114 -16.27 0.71 -7.89
C ALA A 114 -15.74 1.24 -9.25
N PRO A 115 -15.48 0.34 -10.22
CA PRO A 115 -14.29 -0.51 -10.28
C PRO A 115 -13.08 0.29 -10.80
N LYS A 116 -11.99 0.35 -10.03
CA LYS A 116 -10.68 0.82 -10.51
C LYS A 116 -9.64 -0.22 -10.14
N LEU A 117 -8.81 -0.64 -11.11
CA LEU A 117 -7.68 -1.59 -11.12
C LEU A 117 -7.69 -2.85 -10.22
N SER A 118 -8.11 -2.76 -8.95
CA SER A 118 -8.24 -3.87 -7.99
C SER A 118 -9.47 -4.76 -8.18
N THR A 119 -10.34 -4.51 -9.17
CA THR A 119 -11.51 -5.37 -9.47
C THR A 119 -11.11 -6.80 -9.89
N ILE A 120 -9.83 -7.05 -10.08
CA ILE A 120 -9.23 -8.37 -10.35
C ILE A 120 -8.95 -9.15 -9.03
N CYS A 121 -9.09 -8.54 -7.86
CA CYS A 121 -8.62 -9.07 -6.58
C CYS A 121 -9.70 -9.78 -5.72
N CYS A 122 -9.38 -10.99 -5.25
CA CYS A 122 -10.28 -11.86 -4.46
C CYS A 122 -10.32 -11.58 -2.93
N SER A 123 -9.51 -10.66 -2.37
CA SER A 123 -9.41 -10.52 -0.90
C SER A 123 -9.06 -9.11 -0.42
N HIS A 124 -9.74 -8.67 0.66
CA HIS A 124 -9.50 -7.42 1.37
C HIS A 124 -8.63 -7.66 2.61
N ILE A 125 -7.54 -6.89 2.79
CA ILE A 125 -6.61 -6.99 3.92
C ILE A 125 -6.63 -5.76 4.83
N HIS A 126 -6.27 -5.91 6.11
CA HIS A 126 -6.21 -4.83 7.10
C HIS A 126 -4.77 -4.60 7.58
N LEU A 127 -4.26 -3.38 7.45
CA LEU A 127 -2.87 -3.06 7.75
C LEU A 127 -2.70 -2.37 9.11
N PHE A 128 -1.63 -2.74 9.82
CA PHE A 128 -1.13 -2.06 11.02
C PHE A 128 0.16 -1.31 10.70
N ILE A 129 0.27 -0.04 11.10
CA ILE A 129 1.50 0.72 10.85
C ILE A 129 2.51 0.53 11.96
N THR A 130 3.74 0.24 11.55
CA THR A 130 4.92 0.17 12.41
C THR A 130 6.04 1.03 11.83
N LYS A 131 6.95 1.49 12.69
CA LYS A 131 8.23 2.01 12.22
C LYS A 131 9.11 0.83 11.75
N SER A 132 9.88 1.06 10.68
CA SER A 132 10.97 0.20 10.20
C SER A 132 12.11 0.17 11.20
#